data_AF-A0A7V6GA94-F1
#
_entry.id   AF-A0A7V6GA94-F1
#
_cell.length_a   1.000
_cell.length_b   1.000
_cell.length_c   1.000
_cell.angle_alpha   90.00
_cell.angle_beta   90.00
_cell.angle_gamma   90.00
#
_symmetry.space_group_name_H-M   'P 1'
#
loop_
_entity.id
_entity.type
_entity.pdbx_description
1 polymer ?
#
loop_
_entity_poly.entity_id
_entity_poly.type
_entity_poly.pdbx_seq_one_letter_code
_entity_poly.pdbx_strand_id
1 'polypeptide(L)'
;MISVTPDFLTIGRAAMLLAMSRTSEEETEIKKLLHLCGMKYCVTEVKGVDQDFKNKFTRNLLGAALSNGIIEKEPPSMHALLHASLEARRNLFPDEPVITSSAMKVSIVRNEEWICVALFGDCGMHPITCHDRAGLGMSHL
;
A
#
# COMPACT_ATOMS: atom_id res chain seq x y z
N MET A 1 21.33 11.35 8.16
CA MET A 1 20.09 10.68 8.63
C MET A 1 18.96 11.69 8.43
N ILE A 2 17.98 11.44 7.57
CA ILE A 2 16.83 12.33 7.43
C ILE A 2 15.98 12.14 8.69
N SER A 3 15.83 13.18 9.51
CA SER A 3 14.92 13.14 10.65
C SER A 3 13.49 13.26 10.16
N VAL A 4 12.75 12.14 10.11
CA VAL A 4 11.32 12.16 9.80
C VAL A 4 10.57 12.65 11.04
N THR A 5 10.13 13.90 11.04
CA THR A 5 9.31 14.48 12.11
C THR A 5 7.81 14.33 11.80
N PRO A 6 6.93 14.32 12.82
CA PRO A 6 5.48 14.24 12.64
C PRO A 6 4.94 15.27 11.63
N ASP A 7 5.45 16.51 11.67
CA ASP A 7 5.04 17.61 10.80
C ASP A 7 5.36 17.37 9.31
N PHE A 8 6.27 16.44 9.00
CA PHE A 8 6.65 16.10 7.63
C PHE A 8 5.78 15.00 7.01
N LEU A 9 4.96 14.33 7.81
CA LEU A 9 4.36 13.04 7.51
C LEU A 9 2.92 13.18 7.00
N THR A 10 2.76 13.47 5.71
CA THR A 10 1.46 13.33 5.04
C THR A 10 1.06 11.86 4.97
N ILE A 11 -0.25 11.56 4.89
CA ILE A 11 -0.75 10.17 4.83
C ILE A 11 -0.14 9.37 3.67
N GLY A 12 0.07 10.01 2.51
CA GLY A 12 0.72 9.39 1.36
C GLY A 12 2.20 9.08 1.59
N ARG A 13 2.93 9.99 2.26
CA ARG A 13 4.33 9.74 2.66
C ARG A 13 4.41 8.63 3.70
N ALA A 14 3.51 8.63 4.67
CA ALA A 14 3.42 7.60 5.70
C ALA A 14 3.23 6.21 5.07
N ALA A 15 2.29 6.09 4.14
CA ALA A 15 2.06 4.85 3.40
C ALA A 15 3.31 4.45 2.61
N MET A 16 3.86 5.35 1.78
CA MET A 16 5.01 5.00 0.94
C MET A 16 6.25 4.62 1.77
N LEU A 17 6.54 5.32 2.87
CA LEU A 17 7.63 4.95 3.79
C LEU A 17 7.44 3.53 4.34
N LEU A 18 6.22 3.22 4.78
CA LEU A 18 5.91 1.90 5.33
C LEU A 18 6.01 0.80 4.26
N ALA A 19 5.56 1.06 3.03
CA ALA A 19 5.70 0.13 1.91
C ALA A 19 7.17 -0.09 1.47
N MET A 20 8.02 0.95 1.55
CA MET A 20 9.45 0.87 1.21
C MET A 20 10.34 0.29 2.31
N SER A 21 9.80 0.06 3.51
CA SER A 21 10.58 -0.49 4.63
C SER A 21 11.14 -1.88 4.30
N ARG A 22 12.44 -2.08 4.54
CA ARG A 22 13.18 -3.28 4.13
C ARG A 22 13.35 -4.29 5.25
N THR A 23 13.52 -3.81 6.48
CA THR A 23 13.72 -4.67 7.64
C THR A 23 12.61 -4.50 8.65
N SER A 24 12.44 -5.50 9.52
CA SER A 24 11.46 -5.45 10.61
C SER A 24 11.72 -4.29 11.57
N GLU A 25 12.98 -3.93 11.79
CA GLU A 25 13.38 -2.79 12.62
C GLU A 25 12.97 -1.47 11.98
N GLU A 26 13.27 -1.27 10.68
CA GLU A 26 12.87 -0.07 9.93
C GLU A 26 11.35 0.09 9.93
N GLU A 27 10.61 -0.99 9.65
CA GLU A 27 9.16 -1.01 9.68
C GLU A 27 8.61 -0.67 11.08
N THR A 28 9.24 -1.18 12.14
CA THR A 28 8.85 -0.92 13.53
C THR A 28 9.02 0.55 13.90
N GLU A 29 10.13 1.18 13.50
CA GLU A 29 10.34 2.61 13.76
C GLU A 29 9.34 3.49 13.00
N ILE A 30 9.04 3.15 11.74
CA ILE A 30 8.02 3.86 10.96
C ILE A 30 6.65 3.71 11.61
N LYS A 31 6.26 2.50 12.03
CA LYS A 31 5.00 2.24 12.74
C LYS A 31 4.87 3.06 14.03
N LYS A 32 5.95 3.19 14.81
CA LYS A 32 5.97 4.05 16.01
C LYS A 32 5.68 5.51 15.64
N LEU A 33 6.30 6.04 14.60
CA LEU A 33 6.05 7.40 14.12
C LEU A 33 4.59 7.60 13.68
N LEU A 34 4.03 6.65 12.94
CA LEU A 34 2.62 6.72 12.51
C LEU A 34 1.67 6.69 13.70
N HIS A 35 1.96 5.87 14.72
CA HIS A 35 1.17 5.81 15.95
C HIS A 35 1.19 7.14 16.70
N LEU A 36 2.35 7.79 16.81
CA LEU A 36 2.48 9.13 17.41
C LEU A 36 1.68 10.20 16.65
N CYS A 37 1.46 10.01 15.35
CA CYS A 37 0.65 10.90 14.52
C CYS A 37 -0.85 10.55 14.53
N GLY A 38 -1.29 9.58 15.35
CA GLY A 38 -2.69 9.15 15.41
C GLY A 38 -3.18 8.39 14.18
N MET A 39 -2.27 7.88 13.33
CA MET A 39 -2.63 7.15 12.11
C MET A 39 -2.82 5.66 12.38
N LYS A 40 -3.85 5.08 11.78
CA LYS A 40 -4.02 3.62 11.70
C LYS A 40 -3.27 3.09 10.49
N TYR A 41 -2.69 1.90 10.60
CA TYR A 41 -1.94 1.29 9.50
C TYR A 41 -2.02 -0.23 9.50
N CYS A 42 -1.93 -0.83 8.32
CA CYS A 42 -1.60 -2.25 8.17
C CYS A 42 -0.65 -2.47 7.00
N VAL A 43 0.10 -3.57 7.07
CA VAL A 43 1.07 -3.97 6.04
C VAL A 43 0.74 -5.40 5.63
N THR A 44 0.79 -5.65 4.32
CA THR A 44 0.59 -6.98 3.75
C THR A 44 1.47 -7.14 2.52
N GLU A 45 1.55 -8.36 2.00
CA GLU A 45 2.26 -8.66 0.76
C GLU A 45 1.29 -9.27 -0.24
N VAL A 46 1.42 -8.86 -1.51
CA VAL A 46 0.70 -9.46 -2.62
C VAL A 46 1.70 -9.90 -3.68
N LYS A 47 1.65 -11.18 -4.03
CA LYS A 47 2.50 -11.78 -5.05
C LYS A 47 1.63 -12.50 -6.07
N GLY A 48 2.02 -12.47 -7.34
CA GLY A 48 1.28 -13.15 -8.39
C GLY A 48 1.76 -12.77 -9.79
N VAL A 49 1.19 -13.44 -10.78
CA VAL A 49 1.46 -13.21 -12.20
C VAL A 49 0.21 -12.62 -12.84
N ASP A 50 0.34 -11.44 -13.45
CA ASP A 50 -0.71 -10.75 -14.21
C ASP A 50 -2.12 -10.83 -13.58
N GLN A 51 -3.04 -11.61 -14.16
CA GLN A 51 -4.42 -11.68 -13.70
C GLN A 51 -4.57 -12.29 -12.31
N ASP A 52 -3.68 -13.20 -11.90
CA ASP A 52 -3.68 -13.75 -10.54
C ASP A 52 -3.38 -12.67 -9.51
N PHE A 53 -2.40 -11.80 -9.80
CA PHE A 53 -2.10 -10.64 -8.97
C PHE A 53 -3.32 -9.72 -8.90
N LYS A 54 -3.92 -9.35 -10.04
CA LYS A 54 -5.11 -8.47 -10.11
C LYS A 54 -6.29 -9.02 -9.31
N ASN A 55 -6.55 -10.32 -9.40
CA ASN A 55 -7.67 -10.97 -8.71
C ASN A 55 -7.47 -11.05 -7.19
N LYS A 56 -6.23 -11.31 -6.75
CA LYS A 56 -5.90 -11.42 -5.32
C LYS A 56 -5.78 -10.05 -4.66
N PHE A 57 -5.29 -9.05 -5.38
CA PHE A 57 -4.93 -7.74 -4.83
C PHE A 57 -6.06 -7.13 -3.98
N THR A 58 -7.19 -6.84 -4.61
CA THR A 58 -8.31 -6.18 -3.93
C THR A 58 -8.84 -6.99 -2.75
N ARG A 59 -9.00 -8.31 -2.91
CA ARG A 59 -9.53 -9.18 -1.85
C ARG A 59 -8.58 -9.25 -0.65
N ASN A 60 -7.28 -9.37 -0.89
CA ASN A 60 -6.28 -9.44 0.17
C ASN A 60 -6.23 -8.13 0.96
N LEU A 61 -6.27 -6.98 0.28
CA LEU A 61 -6.27 -5.67 0.91
C LEU A 61 -7.53 -5.45 1.76
N LEU A 62 -8.69 -5.81 1.23
CA LEU A 62 -9.97 -5.73 1.95
C LEU A 62 -9.94 -6.58 3.22
N GLY A 63 -9.49 -7.83 3.11
CA GLY A 63 -9.35 -8.73 4.25
C GLY A 63 -8.38 -8.19 5.29
N ALA A 64 -7.19 -7.74 4.86
CA ALA A 64 -6.20 -7.17 5.75
C ALA A 64 -6.70 -5.91 6.48
N ALA A 65 -7.38 -5.01 5.76
CA ALA A 65 -7.88 -3.76 6.33
C ALA A 65 -9.00 -4.00 7.35
N LEU A 66 -9.93 -4.92 7.07
CA LEU A 66 -10.99 -5.31 7.99
C LEU A 66 -10.44 -6.05 9.22
N SER A 67 -9.57 -7.03 9.02
CA SER A 67 -9.00 -7.83 10.11
C SER A 67 -8.11 -7.02 11.06
N ASN A 68 -7.50 -5.93 10.58
CA ASN A 68 -6.68 -5.03 11.41
C ASN A 68 -7.45 -3.80 11.91
N GLY A 69 -8.77 -3.71 11.69
CA GLY A 69 -9.58 -2.57 12.15
C GLY A 69 -9.20 -1.22 11.52
N ILE A 70 -8.63 -1.26 10.31
CA ILE A 70 -8.29 -0.07 9.54
C ILE A 70 -9.56 0.56 8.98
N ILE A 71 -10.49 -0.26 8.50
CA ILE A 71 -11.81 0.17 8.04
C ILE A 71 -12.90 -0.64 8.73
N GLU A 72 -14.10 -0.06 8.80
CA GLU A 72 -15.30 -0.76 9.21
C GLU A 72 -15.93 -1.47 8.01
N LYS A 73 -16.76 -2.49 8.27
CA LYS A 73 -17.49 -3.23 7.25
C LYS A 73 -18.74 -2.46 6.77
N GLU A 74 -18.54 -1.21 6.40
CA GLU A 74 -19.58 -0.28 5.96
C GLU A 74 -19.32 0.19 4.52
N PRO A 75 -20.36 0.42 3.70
CA PRO A 75 -20.19 0.77 2.29
C PRO A 75 -19.24 1.95 2.02
N PRO A 76 -19.27 3.09 2.76
CA PRO A 76 -18.36 4.21 2.51
C PRO A 76 -16.89 3.85 2.72
N SER A 77 -16.56 3.22 3.85
CA SER A 77 -15.19 2.82 4.17
C SER A 77 -14.65 1.76 3.20
N MET A 78 -15.50 0.83 2.79
CA MET A 78 -15.16 -0.19 1.79
C MET A 78 -14.93 0.45 0.42
N HIS A 79 -15.81 1.37 0.00
CA HIS A 79 -15.68 2.12 -1.25
C HIS A 79 -14.36 2.91 -1.28
N ALA A 80 -14.05 3.67 -0.23
CA ALA A 80 -12.83 4.45 -0.12
C ALA A 80 -11.57 3.58 -0.29
N LEU A 81 -11.51 2.44 0.41
CA LEU A 81 -10.39 1.51 0.29
C LEU A 81 -10.28 0.94 -1.13
N LEU A 82 -11.41 0.54 -1.74
CA LEU A 82 -11.42 0.00 -3.10
C LEU A 82 -10.93 1.03 -4.12
N HIS A 83 -11.37 2.29 -4.01
CA HIS A 83 -10.92 3.37 -4.89
C HIS A 83 -9.42 3.63 -4.76
N ALA A 84 -8.92 3.81 -3.53
CA ALA A 84 -7.50 4.00 -3.28
C ALA A 84 -6.67 2.80 -3.79
N SER A 85 -7.16 1.57 -3.59
CA SER A 85 -6.49 0.35 -4.07
C SER A 85 -6.41 0.28 -5.60
N LEU A 86 -7.50 0.60 -6.29
CA LEU A 86 -7.56 0.57 -7.75
C LEU A 86 -6.68 1.64 -8.38
N GLU A 87 -6.66 2.84 -7.80
CA GLU A 87 -5.75 3.92 -8.21
C GLU A 87 -4.29 3.51 -8.01
N ALA A 88 -3.94 3.00 -6.83
CA ALA A 88 -2.57 2.59 -6.53
C ALA A 88 -2.07 1.49 -7.47
N ARG A 89 -2.94 0.52 -7.79
CA ARG A 89 -2.64 -0.55 -8.77
C ARG A 89 -2.53 -0.02 -10.19
N ARG A 90 -3.39 0.94 -10.60
CA ARG A 90 -3.32 1.56 -11.93
C ARG A 90 -2.00 2.30 -12.12
N ASN A 91 -1.51 2.98 -11.08
CA ASN A 91 -0.24 3.70 -11.10
C ASN A 91 0.98 2.77 -11.19
N LEU A 92 0.85 1.51 -10.76
CA LEU A 92 1.88 0.48 -10.92
C LEU A 92 2.04 0.05 -12.39
N PHE A 93 0.93 0.04 -13.14
CA PHE A 93 0.78 -0.52 -14.48
C PHE A 93 0.03 0.42 -15.44
N PRO A 94 0.60 1.58 -15.78
CA PRO A 94 -0.12 2.60 -16.56
C PRO A 94 -0.53 2.13 -17.96
N ASP A 95 0.28 1.27 -18.61
CA ASP A 95 0.07 0.79 -19.99
C ASP A 95 0.63 -0.63 -20.17
N GLU A 96 -0.04 -1.68 -19.65
CA GLU A 96 0.52 -3.04 -19.70
C GLU A 96 -0.09 -3.97 -20.76
N PRO A 97 0.63 -4.24 -21.87
CA PRO A 97 0.31 -5.31 -22.81
C PRO A 97 1.02 -6.65 -22.51
N VAL A 98 1.84 -6.74 -21.46
CA VAL A 98 2.71 -7.92 -21.24
C VAL A 98 2.56 -8.52 -19.84
N ILE A 99 2.61 -9.86 -19.77
CA ILE A 99 2.49 -10.66 -18.55
C ILE A 99 3.70 -10.38 -17.64
N THR A 100 3.46 -9.79 -16.47
CA THR A 100 4.48 -9.50 -15.47
C THR A 100 4.28 -10.33 -14.20
N SER A 101 5.38 -10.82 -13.63
CA SER A 101 5.41 -11.33 -12.26
C SER A 101 5.62 -10.16 -11.32
N SER A 102 4.85 -10.10 -10.23
CA SER A 102 4.89 -9.00 -9.28
C SER A 102 4.98 -9.52 -7.85
N ALA A 103 5.85 -8.92 -7.06
CA ALA A 103 5.94 -9.12 -5.62
C ALA A 103 5.94 -7.75 -4.93
N MET A 104 4.80 -7.40 -4.35
CA MET A 104 4.55 -6.07 -3.80
C MET A 104 4.36 -6.14 -2.29
N LYS A 105 5.11 -5.31 -1.58
CA LYS A 105 4.76 -4.90 -0.22
C LYS A 105 3.71 -3.80 -0.31
N VAL A 106 2.63 -3.97 0.44
CA VAL A 106 1.49 -3.07 0.41
C VAL A 106 1.25 -2.53 1.81
N SER A 107 1.16 -1.22 1.94
CA SER A 107 0.75 -0.55 3.17
C SER A 107 -0.58 0.15 2.97
N ILE A 108 -1.45 0.05 3.96
CA ILE A 108 -2.67 0.83 4.05
C ILE A 108 -2.49 1.74 5.26
N VAL A 109 -2.63 3.05 5.06
CA VAL A 109 -2.57 4.05 6.14
C VAL A 109 -3.84 4.88 6.11
N ARG A 110 -4.38 5.17 7.28
CA ARG A 110 -5.64 5.86 7.48
C ARG A 110 -5.50 6.93 8.56
N ASN A 111 -6.09 8.10 8.32
CA ASN A 111 -6.45 9.05 9.38
C ASN A 111 -7.99 9.20 9.44
N GLU A 112 -8.50 10.26 10.06
CA GLU A 112 -9.95 10.44 10.22
C GLU A 112 -10.69 10.69 8.90
N GLU A 113 -10.04 11.34 7.93
CA GLU A 113 -10.67 11.83 6.70
C GLU A 113 -10.26 11.04 5.44
N TRP A 114 -9.05 10.46 5.45
CA TRP A 114 -8.40 9.89 4.27
C TRP A 114 -7.90 8.48 4.54
N ILE A 115 -7.91 7.69 3.46
CA ILE A 115 -7.23 6.40 3.38
C ILE A 115 -6.27 6.42 2.20
N CYS A 116 -5.08 5.87 2.42
CA CYS A 116 -4.03 5.77 1.42
C CYS A 116 -3.52 4.34 1.32
N VAL A 117 -3.37 3.86 0.08
CA VAL A 117 -2.76 2.57 -0.24
C VAL A 117 -1.48 2.84 -1.02
N ALA A 118 -0.36 2.33 -0.52
CA ALA A 118 0.92 2.37 -1.22
C ALA A 118 1.42 0.95 -1.50
N LEU A 119 2.02 0.78 -2.67
CA LEU A 119 2.70 -0.42 -3.11
C LEU A 119 4.14 -0.09 -3.39
N PHE A 120 5.05 -0.97 -2.99
CA PHE A 120 6.44 -0.94 -3.41
C PHE A 120 6.96 -2.37 -3.56
N GLY A 121 7.73 -2.63 -4.61
CA GLY A 121 8.39 -3.90 -4.80
C GLY A 121 8.75 -4.21 -6.24
N ASP A 122 9.07 -5.46 -6.47
CA ASP A 122 9.65 -5.95 -7.71
C ASP A 122 8.59 -6.32 -8.74
N CYS A 123 8.78 -5.86 -9.97
CA CYS A 123 8.01 -6.30 -11.13
C CYS A 123 8.93 -6.63 -12.30
N GLY A 124 8.66 -7.73 -12.99
CA GLY A 124 9.38 -8.11 -14.20
C GLY A 124 8.79 -9.30 -14.93
N MET A 125 9.09 -9.40 -16.23
CA MET A 125 8.76 -10.58 -17.05
C MET A 125 9.83 -11.67 -16.93
N HIS A 126 11.07 -11.24 -16.77
CA HIS A 126 12.26 -12.06 -16.62
C HIS A 126 13.12 -11.46 -15.50
N PRO A 127 13.94 -12.25 -14.76
CA PRO A 127 14.79 -11.74 -13.70
C PRO A 127 15.69 -10.55 -14.11
N ILE A 128 16.13 -10.51 -15.37
CA ILE A 128 16.97 -9.42 -15.92
C ILE A 128 16.18 -8.11 -16.13
N THR A 129 14.86 -8.20 -16.35
CA THR A 129 13.99 -7.03 -16.52
C THR A 129 13.30 -6.63 -15.22
N CYS A 130 13.64 -7.29 -14.10
CA CYS A 130 13.04 -7.03 -12.81
C CYS A 130 13.57 -5.72 -12.22
N HIS A 131 12.68 -4.84 -11.79
CA HIS A 131 13.04 -3.58 -11.15
C HIS A 131 11.93 -3.10 -10.23
N ASP A 132 12.31 -2.17 -9.35
CA ASP A 132 11.40 -1.54 -8.41
C ASP A 132 10.28 -0.79 -9.14
N ARG A 133 9.07 -1.00 -8.65
CA ARG A 133 7.87 -0.26 -9.03
C ARG A 133 7.17 0.22 -7.76
N ALA A 134 6.54 1.38 -7.88
CA ALA A 134 5.76 1.98 -6.82
C ALA A 134 4.38 2.37 -7.34
N GLY A 135 3.38 2.24 -6.48
CA GLY A 135 2.02 2.70 -6.74
C GLY A 135 1.47 3.39 -5.50
N LEU A 136 0.71 4.47 -5.68
CA LEU A 136 0.06 5.20 -4.60
C LEU A 136 -1.36 5.54 -5.02
N GLY A 137 -2.32 5.39 -4.13
CA GLY A 137 -3.70 5.80 -4.34
C GLY A 137 -4.32 6.30 -3.04
N MET A 138 -5.21 7.28 -3.16
CA MET A 138 -5.80 7.98 -2.04
C MET A 138 -7.29 8.20 -2.25
N SER A 139 -8.07 8.06 -1.19
CA SER A 139 -9.50 8.36 -1.20
C SER A 139 -9.90 9.02 0.11
N HIS A 140 -10.89 9.91 0.02
CA HIS A 140 -11.67 10.33 1.17
C HIS A 140 -12.50 9.14 1.69
N LEU A 141 -12.69 9.07 3.02
CA LEU A 141 -13.43 8.02 3.73
C LEU A 141 -14.96 8.16 3.73
#